data_AF-A0A7W1TDF1-F1
#
_entry.id   AF-A0A7W1TDF1-F1
#
_cell.length_a   1.000
_cell.length_b   1.000
_cell.length_c   1.000
_cell.angle_alpha   90.00
_cell.angle_beta   90.00
_cell.angle_gamma   90.00
#
_symmetry.space_group_name_H-M   'P 1'
#
loop_
_entity.id
_entity.type
_entity.pdbx_description
1 polymer ?
#
loop_
_entity_poly.entity_id
_entity_poly.type
_entity_poly.pdbx_seq_one_letter_code
_entity_poly.pdbx_strand_id
1 'polypeptide(L)' 'AAYRVALQRAPSADEAADGTAFIAAQERAHADHPADARHQALIDFCQVVMCLNETIYVE' A
#
# COMPACT_ATOMS: atom_id res chain seq x y z
N ALA A 1 -4.38 -3.87 -9.18
CA ALA A 1 -3.16 -4.34 -9.85
C ALA A 1 -2.17 -4.98 -8.86
N ALA A 2 -1.81 -4.30 -7.75
CA ALA A 2 -0.84 -4.76 -6.76
C ALA A 2 -1.00 -6.24 -6.31
N TYR A 3 -2.18 -6.65 -5.84
CA TYR A 3 -2.44 -8.04 -5.42
C TYR A 3 -2.19 -9.10 -6.50
N ARG A 4 -2.48 -8.80 -7.78
CA ARG A 4 -2.20 -9.75 -8.87
C ARG A 4 -0.70 -9.88 -9.15
N VAL A 5 0.06 -8.82 -8.89
CA VAL A 5 1.51 -8.83 -9.05
C VAL A 5 2.16 -9.58 -7.89
N ALA A 6 1.80 -9.24 -6.65
CA ALA A 6 2.41 -9.81 -5.45
C ALA A 6 1.96 -11.26 -5.18
N LEU A 7 0.66 -11.55 -5.35
CA LEU A 7 0.05 -12.81 -4.91
C LEU A 7 -0.59 -13.63 -6.04
N GLN A 8 -0.43 -13.21 -7.31
CA GLN A 8 -1.03 -13.87 -8.49
C GLN A 8 -2.55 -14.08 -8.44
N ARG A 9 -3.26 -13.30 -7.61
CA ARG A 9 -4.73 -13.35 -7.48
C ARG A 9 -5.35 -11.96 -7.34
N ALA A 10 -6.66 -11.89 -7.51
CA ALA A 10 -7.41 -10.71 -7.09
C ALA A 10 -7.45 -10.62 -5.55
N PRO A 11 -7.59 -9.40 -4.98
CA PRO A 11 -7.87 -9.26 -3.56
C PRO A 11 -9.24 -9.88 -3.23
N SER A 12 -9.41 -10.34 -2.00
CA SER A 12 -10.72 -10.59 -1.42
C SER A 12 -11.49 -9.27 -1.22
N ALA A 13 -12.76 -9.36 -0.84
CA ALA A 13 -13.55 -8.16 -0.51
C ALA A 13 -12.96 -7.41 0.69
N ASP A 14 -12.55 -8.14 1.73
CA ASP A 14 -11.95 -7.57 2.94
C ASP A 14 -10.61 -6.90 2.64
N GLU A 15 -9.74 -7.56 1.87
CA GLU A 15 -8.46 -6.99 1.44
C GLU A 15 -8.61 -5.72 0.59
N ALA A 16 -9.66 -5.66 -0.23
CA ALA A 16 -9.97 -4.46 -1.01
C ALA A 16 -10.47 -3.32 -0.11
N ALA A 17 -11.27 -3.63 0.90
CA ALA A 17 -11.73 -2.66 1.90
C ALA A 17 -10.56 -2.11 2.71
N ASP A 18 -9.72 -3.00 3.23
CA ASP A 18 -8.53 -2.66 4.03
C ASP A 18 -7.53 -1.83 3.20
N GLY A 19 -7.26 -2.24 1.96
CA GLY A 19 -6.38 -1.50 1.07
C GLY A 19 -6.90 -0.10 0.74
N THR A 20 -8.22 0.06 0.57
CA THR A 20 -8.83 1.37 0.35
C THR A 20 -8.72 2.27 1.59
N ALA A 21 -8.97 1.71 2.77
CA ALA A 21 -8.83 2.42 4.03
C ALA A 21 -7.38 2.84 4.28
N PHE A 22 -6.41 1.96 3.98
CA PHE A 22 -4.99 2.24 4.09
C PHE A 22 -4.56 3.39 3.17
N ILE A 23 -4.92 3.36 1.88
CA ILE A 23 -4.59 4.44 0.93
C ILE A 23 -5.14 5.78 1.43
N ALA A 24 -6.39 5.81 1.91
CA ALA A 24 -6.99 7.03 2.43
C ALA A 24 -6.27 7.55 3.70
N ALA A 25 -5.76 6.66 4.55
CA ALA A 25 -4.96 7.03 5.71
C ALA A 25 -3.60 7.61 5.29
N GLN A 26 -2.91 6.98 4.34
CA GLN A 26 -1.63 7.46 3.83
C GLN A 26 -1.77 8.81 3.09
N GLU A 27 -2.85 9.01 2.32
CA GLU A 27 -3.12 10.31 1.69
C GLU A 27 -3.23 11.44 2.71
N ARG A 28 -3.85 11.18 3.86
CA ARG A 28 -3.92 12.15 4.97
C ARG A 28 -2.58 12.35 5.64
N ALA A 29 -1.77 11.30 5.77
CA ALA A 29 -0.42 11.39 6.33
C ALA A 29 0.51 12.24 5.46
N HIS A 30 0.30 12.24 4.13
CA HIS A 30 1.06 13.04 3.18
C HIS A 30 0.44 14.41 2.87
N ALA A 31 -0.54 14.88 3.67
CA ALA A 31 -1.28 16.12 3.40
C ALA A 31 -0.40 17.39 3.34
N ASP A 32 0.80 17.35 3.95
CA ASP A 32 1.78 18.44 3.89
C ASP A 32 2.43 18.60 2.50
N HIS A 33 2.30 17.60 1.63
CA HIS A 33 2.74 17.61 0.23
C HIS A 33 1.59 17.25 -0.72
N PRO A 34 0.57 18.11 -0.82
CA PRO A 34 -0.72 17.76 -1.44
C PRO A 34 -0.64 17.47 -2.94
N ALA A 35 0.37 17.99 -3.64
CA ALA A 35 0.59 17.72 -5.05
C ALA A 35 0.83 16.22 -5.34
N ASP A 36 1.44 15.51 -4.38
CA ASP A 36 1.88 14.12 -4.55
C ASP A 36 1.28 13.15 -3.52
N ALA A 37 0.46 13.63 -2.57
CA ALA A 37 -0.05 12.84 -1.44
C ALA A 37 -0.69 11.51 -1.87
N ARG A 38 -1.50 11.53 -2.93
CA ARG A 38 -2.10 10.32 -3.52
C ARG A 38 -1.10 9.42 -4.20
N HIS A 39 -0.11 9.98 -4.88
CA HIS A 39 0.94 9.21 -5.51
C HIS A 39 1.77 8.46 -4.45
N GLN A 40 2.16 9.16 -3.38
CA GLN A 40 2.91 8.58 -2.26
C GLN A 40 2.11 7.50 -1.54
N ALA A 41 0.83 7.74 -1.25
CA ALA A 41 -0.05 6.73 -0.64
C ALA A 41 -0.16 5.43 -1.46
N LEU A 42 -0.17 5.54 -2.79
CA LEU A 42 -0.18 4.37 -3.67
C LEU A 42 1.16 3.63 -3.68
N ILE A 43 2.28 4.34 -3.58
CA ILE A 43 3.61 3.74 -3.43
C ILE A 43 3.67 2.97 -2.10
N ASP A 44 3.30 3.60 -0.99
CA ASP A 44 3.28 2.97 0.33
C ASP A 44 2.45 1.68 0.34
N PHE A 45 1.27 1.73 -0.28
CA PHE A 45 0.41 0.56 -0.41
C PHE A 45 1.06 -0.56 -1.23
N CYS A 46 1.73 -0.23 -2.34
CA CYS A 46 2.46 -1.22 -3.12
C CYS A 46 3.59 -1.85 -2.31
N GLN A 47 4.33 -1.06 -1.54
CA GLN A 47 5.40 -1.56 -0.71
C GLN A 47 4.90 -2.53 0.38
N VAL A 48 3.77 -2.22 1.02
CA VAL A 48 3.15 -3.11 2.01
C VAL A 48 2.70 -4.43 1.37
N VAL A 49 1.96 -4.38 0.26
CA VAL A 49 1.45 -5.60 -0.41
C VAL A 49 2.58 -6.48 -0.95
N MET A 50 3.72 -5.88 -1.32
CA MET A 50 4.90 -6.59 -1.83
C MET A 50 5.92 -6.94 -0.74
N CYS A 51 5.63 -6.64 0.53
CA CYS A 51 6.55 -6.80 1.66
C CYS A 51 7.92 -6.12 1.46
N LEU A 52 7.98 -5.01 0.73
CA LEU A 52 9.23 -4.30 0.42
C LEU A 52 9.74 -3.42 1.57
N ASN A 53 8.99 -3.36 2.68
CA ASN A 53 9.32 -2.59 3.87
C ASN A 53 9.88 -3.45 5.01
N GLU A 54 9.94 -4.77 4.86
CA GLU A 54 10.52 -5.65 5.87
C GLU A 54 12.03 -5.77 5.68
N THR A 55 12.77 -5.48 6.76
CA THR A 55 14.18 -5.87 6.87
C THR A 55 14.22 -7.22 7.59
N ILE A 56 14.61 -8.29 6.89
CA ILE A 56 14.87 -9.56 7.54
C ILE A 56 16.29 -9.51 8.12
N TYR A 57 16.40 -9.42 9.44
CA TYR A 57 17.66 -9.68 10.15
C TYR A 57 17.83 -11.19 10.28
N VAL A 58 18.89 -11.75 9.69
CA VAL A 58 19.27 -13.15 9.85
C VAL A 58 20.49 -13.18 10.77
N GLU A 59 20.36 -13.80 11.94
CA GLU A 59 21.49 -14.16 12.83
C GLU A 59 22.22 -15.41 12.34
#